data_AF-A0A816BNS9-F1
#
_entry.id   AF-A0A816BNS9-F1
#
_cell.length_a   1.000
_cell.length_b   1.000
_cell.length_c   1.000
_cell.angle_alpha   90.00
_cell.angle_beta   90.00
_cell.angle_gamma   90.00
#
_symmetry.space_group_name_H-M   'P 1'
#
loop_
_entity.id
_entity.type
_entity.pdbx_description
1 polymer ?
#
loop_
_entity_poly.entity_id
_entity_poly.type
_entity_poly.pdbx_seq_one_letter_code
_entity_poly.pdbx_strand_id
1 'polypeptide(L)'
;MDLTNNLINPNTAPTTSNSTTTTNPLKRVRLESDDWSEKTPRSRLLERWKEQDLYIDYLESRVHQLQQSIESNELVREKEAECNKLKSLLNYRFLTKTTQQQALDQMRDMMQTPSLARLRQTYLDPSINLIYGQMREEIENSRKACDEAQNELRAWQFTADSKTGKMLMARCKKLLEENEQLGKIVSSDNVAKLESEIALQNRLISNIKDAQTDYEEIMLDMDTNMDAMSNALLHMRHQLSESHRQISLLNEENARLKTFCQSTTNTLNTPNGISLSDSPL
;
A
#
# COMPACT_ATOMS: atom_id res chain seq x y z
N MET A 1 -47.09 11.14 44.78
CA MET A 1 -46.07 10.08 44.57
C MET A 1 -45.09 10.58 43.54
N ASP A 2 -44.16 11.38 44.07
CA ASP A 2 -42.75 11.51 43.73
C ASP A 2 -42.31 11.49 42.27
N LEU A 3 -42.11 12.72 41.79
CA LEU A 3 -41.04 13.12 40.89
C LEU A 3 -39.68 12.68 41.45
N THR A 4 -38.98 11.79 40.77
CA THR A 4 -37.51 11.79 40.81
C THR A 4 -36.92 11.55 39.42
N ASN A 5 -35.99 12.45 39.10
CA ASN A 5 -35.13 12.51 37.95
C ASN A 5 -34.54 11.16 37.53
N ASN A 6 -34.48 10.92 36.23
CA ASN A 6 -33.29 10.34 35.62
C ASN A 6 -33.11 10.89 34.21
N LEU A 7 -32.33 11.97 34.13
CA LEU A 7 -31.67 12.42 32.91
C LEU A 7 -30.76 11.28 32.43
N ILE A 8 -31.17 10.57 31.38
CA ILE A 8 -30.28 9.68 30.64
C ILE A 8 -29.43 10.58 29.75
N ASN A 9 -28.20 10.79 30.21
CA ASN A 9 -27.12 11.49 29.56
C ASN A 9 -26.75 10.79 28.23
N PRO A 10 -26.84 11.43 27.05
CA PRO A 10 -26.45 10.81 25.78
C PRO A 10 -24.97 11.09 25.54
N ASN A 11 -24.09 10.54 26.36
CA ASN A 11 -22.66 10.56 26.06
C ASN A 11 -21.90 9.46 26.80
N THR A 12 -21.97 8.25 26.26
CA THR A 12 -21.01 7.19 26.54
C THR A 12 -20.65 6.52 25.22
N ALA A 13 -19.87 7.27 24.42
CA ALA A 13 -19.04 6.66 23.40
C ALA A 13 -18.06 5.69 24.08
N PRO A 14 -17.85 4.47 23.56
CA PRO A 14 -16.85 3.58 24.11
C PRO A 14 -15.48 4.19 23.90
N THR A 15 -14.82 4.53 24.99
CA THR A 15 -13.42 4.95 25.05
C THR A 15 -12.57 3.86 24.41
N THR A 16 -12.23 4.04 23.14
CA THR A 16 -11.18 3.28 22.46
C THR A 16 -9.87 3.76 23.05
N SER A 17 -9.36 3.03 24.03
CA SER A 17 -8.00 3.18 24.50
C SER A 17 -7.06 2.73 23.37
N ASN A 18 -6.78 3.65 22.44
CA ASN A 18 -5.67 3.52 21.52
C ASN A 18 -4.39 3.66 22.33
N SER A 19 -3.91 2.54 22.86
CA SER A 19 -2.52 2.40 23.29
C SER A 19 -1.65 2.50 22.06
N THR A 20 -1.08 3.68 21.85
CA THR A 20 0.09 3.91 21.01
C THR A 20 1.27 3.16 21.63
N THR A 21 1.39 1.87 21.34
CA THR A 21 2.67 1.15 21.46
C THR A 21 3.37 1.21 20.12
N THR A 22 4.23 2.22 20.01
CA THR A 22 5.41 2.22 19.16
C THR A 22 6.23 0.97 19.49
N THR A 23 6.04 -0.13 18.76
CA THR A 23 7.00 -1.22 18.74
C THR A 23 7.11 -1.73 17.31
N ASN A 24 8.34 -1.72 16.80
CA ASN A 24 8.72 -2.24 15.49
C ASN A 24 7.89 -3.46 15.09
N PRO A 25 7.38 -3.56 13.85
CA PRO A 25 6.84 -4.82 13.39
C PRO A 25 7.97 -5.85 13.46
N LEU A 26 7.84 -6.87 14.32
CA LEU A 26 8.73 -8.01 14.29
C LEU A 26 8.76 -8.50 12.84
N LYS A 27 9.94 -8.46 12.21
CA LYS A 27 10.13 -8.88 10.82
C LYS A 27 10.53 -10.34 10.82
N ARG A 28 9.95 -11.11 9.90
CA ARG A 28 10.34 -12.50 9.63
C ARG A 28 11.87 -12.60 9.52
N VAL A 29 12.49 -13.44 10.34
CA VAL A 29 13.92 -13.74 10.23
C VAL A 29 14.12 -14.58 8.97
N ARG A 30 14.79 -14.03 7.95
CA ARG A 30 15.13 -14.75 6.72
C ARG A 30 16.56 -15.26 6.87
N LEU A 31 16.72 -16.57 6.98
CA LEU A 31 18.04 -17.22 7.00
C LEU A 31 18.55 -17.30 5.55
N GLU A 32 19.67 -16.67 5.25
CA GLU A 32 20.39 -16.85 3.98
C GLU A 32 21.36 -18.04 4.11
N SER A 33 21.71 -18.65 2.98
CA SER A 33 22.47 -19.91 2.90
C SER A 33 23.85 -19.89 3.58
N ASP A 34 24.38 -18.73 3.93
CA ASP A 34 25.67 -18.54 4.61
C ASP A 34 25.66 -18.80 6.12
N ASP A 35 24.48 -18.82 6.77
CA ASP A 35 24.35 -19.04 8.22
C ASP A 35 24.63 -20.48 8.66
N TRP A 36 24.76 -21.41 7.70
CA TRP A 36 25.09 -22.82 7.93
C TRP A 36 26.59 -23.10 7.91
N SER A 37 27.43 -22.10 7.62
CA SER A 37 28.89 -22.28 7.65
C SER A 37 29.39 -22.35 9.10
N GLU A 38 30.40 -23.19 9.32
CA GLU A 38 30.99 -23.67 10.59
C GLU A 38 31.38 -22.60 11.65
N LYS A 39 31.16 -21.31 11.39
CA LYS A 39 31.55 -20.17 12.23
C LYS A 39 30.41 -19.45 12.94
N THR A 40 29.15 -19.83 12.76
CA THR A 40 28.05 -19.26 13.54
C THR A 40 27.94 -19.97 14.90
N PRO A 41 28.14 -19.28 16.03
CA PRO A 41 28.03 -19.92 17.34
C PRO A 41 26.58 -20.36 17.55
N ARG A 42 26.39 -21.60 18.03
CA ARG A 42 25.07 -22.22 18.32
C ARG A 42 24.14 -21.32 19.14
N SER A 43 24.70 -20.43 19.95
CA SER A 43 23.98 -19.42 20.72
C SER A 43 23.23 -18.41 19.84
N ARG A 44 23.81 -17.98 18.71
CA ARG A 44 23.20 -17.01 17.79
C ARG A 44 22.02 -17.62 17.04
N LEU A 45 22.12 -18.90 16.67
CA LEU A 45 20.99 -19.63 16.07
C LEU A 45 19.83 -19.78 17.07
N LEU A 46 20.12 -20.03 18.34
CA LEU A 46 19.10 -20.12 19.39
C LEU A 46 18.41 -18.77 19.64
N GLU A 47 19.15 -17.67 19.57
CA GLU A 47 18.59 -16.32 19.68
C GLU A 47 17.67 -16.00 18.49
N ARG A 48 18.10 -16.32 17.26
CA ARG A 48 17.27 -16.19 16.06
C ARG A 48 16.02 -17.08 16.09
N TRP A 49 16.13 -18.28 16.63
CA TRP A 49 14.98 -19.17 16.83
C TRP A 49 13.97 -18.56 17.79
N LYS A 50 14.43 -18.02 18.93
CA LYS A 50 13.56 -17.33 19.89
C LYS A 50 12.90 -16.08 19.30
N GLU A 51 13.62 -15.31 18.49
CA GLU A 51 13.05 -14.17 17.75
C GLU A 51 11.95 -14.62 16.78
N GLN A 52 12.14 -15.77 16.13
CA GLN A 52 11.16 -16.35 15.22
C GLN A 52 9.93 -16.89 15.96
N ASP A 53 10.10 -17.57 17.10
CA ASP A 53 9.00 -18.05 17.94
C ASP A 53 8.16 -16.86 18.46
N LEU A 54 8.80 -15.79 18.93
CA LEU A 54 8.09 -14.57 19.35
C LEU A 54 7.31 -13.90 18.21
N TYR A 55 7.83 -13.98 16.98
CA TYR A 55 7.10 -13.50 15.80
C TYR A 55 5.92 -14.40 15.45
N ILE A 56 6.05 -15.71 15.60
CA ILE A 56 4.95 -16.67 15.41
C ILE A 56 3.86 -16.42 16.46
N ASP A 57 4.21 -16.31 17.74
CA ASP A 57 3.26 -16.00 18.81
C ASP A 57 2.51 -14.67 18.56
N TYR A 58 3.22 -13.66 18.07
CA TYR A 58 2.62 -12.39 17.67
C TYR A 58 1.64 -12.54 16.50
N LEU A 59 2.00 -13.31 15.48
CA LEU A 59 1.12 -13.59 14.34
C LEU A 59 -0.10 -14.39 14.76
N GLU A 60 0.06 -15.41 15.60
CA GLU A 60 -1.04 -16.23 16.13
C GLU A 60 -2.00 -15.38 16.96
N SER A 61 -1.47 -14.51 17.84
CA SER A 61 -2.28 -13.55 18.60
C SER A 61 -3.03 -12.57 17.69
N ARG A 62 -2.36 -12.08 16.63
CA ARG A 62 -2.97 -11.17 15.66
C ARG A 62 -4.06 -11.83 14.83
N VAL A 63 -3.85 -13.08 14.42
CA VAL A 63 -4.85 -13.90 13.70
C VAL A 63 -6.04 -14.16 14.61
N HIS A 64 -5.82 -14.50 15.88
CA HIS A 64 -6.89 -14.70 16.85
C HIS A 64 -7.73 -13.42 17.07
N GLN A 65 -7.06 -12.27 17.19
CA GLN A 65 -7.74 -10.97 17.30
C GLN A 65 -8.59 -10.65 16.07
N LEU A 66 -8.07 -10.91 14.86
CA LEU A 66 -8.81 -10.70 13.62
C LEU A 66 -10.02 -11.65 13.53
N GLN A 67 -9.86 -12.91 13.92
CA GLN A 67 -10.93 -13.90 13.94
C GLN A 67 -12.07 -13.45 14.88
N GLN A 68 -11.74 -13.02 16.10
CA GLN A 68 -12.72 -12.50 17.04
C GLN A 68 -13.43 -11.23 16.52
N SER A 69 -12.69 -10.35 15.84
CA SER A 69 -13.25 -9.17 15.20
C SER A 69 -14.23 -9.54 14.08
N ILE A 70 -13.93 -10.56 13.28
CA ILE A 70 -14.81 -11.03 12.20
C ILE A 70 -16.11 -11.59 12.79
N GLU A 71 -16.02 -12.48 13.79
CA GLU A 71 -17.18 -13.06 14.46
C GLU A 71 -18.06 -11.99 15.13
N SER A 72 -17.43 -11.00 15.78
CA SER A 72 -18.17 -9.86 16.36
C SER A 72 -18.88 -9.02 15.30
N ASN A 73 -18.25 -8.79 14.14
CA ASN A 73 -18.89 -8.04 13.05
C ASN A 73 -20.05 -8.80 12.41
N GLU A 74 -19.91 -10.12 12.27
CA GLU A 74 -20.96 -10.99 11.72
C GLU A 74 -22.21 -10.99 12.63
N LEU A 75 -22.01 -11.08 13.95
CA LEU A 75 -23.10 -10.99 14.93
C LEU A 75 -23.82 -9.63 14.88
N VAL A 76 -23.08 -8.53 14.74
CA VAL A 76 -23.68 -7.19 14.60
C VAL A 76 -24.50 -7.11 13.32
N ARG A 77 -23.97 -7.60 12.20
CA ARG A 77 -24.66 -7.60 10.91
C ARG A 77 -25.95 -8.41 10.94
N GLU A 78 -25.98 -9.54 11.63
CA GLU A 78 -27.18 -10.33 11.83
C GLU A 78 -28.24 -9.56 12.63
N LYS A 79 -27.85 -8.92 13.75
CA LYS A 79 -28.74 -8.10 14.58
C LYS A 79 -29.30 -6.90 13.82
N GLU A 80 -28.50 -6.26 12.99
CA GLU A 80 -28.95 -5.17 12.12
C GLU A 80 -29.98 -5.65 11.10
N ALA A 81 -29.77 -6.83 10.49
CA ALA A 81 -30.72 -7.43 9.56
C ALA A 81 -32.06 -7.77 10.24
N GLU A 82 -32.04 -8.31 11.45
CA GLU A 82 -33.25 -8.54 12.26
C GLU A 82 -33.97 -7.22 12.58
N CYS A 83 -33.24 -6.20 13.03
CA CYS A 83 -33.80 -4.88 13.32
C CYS A 83 -34.46 -4.25 12.09
N ASN A 84 -33.83 -4.38 10.92
CA ASN A 84 -34.35 -3.84 9.66
C ASN A 84 -35.62 -4.57 9.19
N LYS A 85 -35.69 -5.90 9.37
CA LYS A 85 -36.92 -6.67 9.10
C LYS A 85 -38.07 -6.20 9.99
N LEU A 86 -37.81 -6.01 11.28
CA LEU A 86 -38.83 -5.55 12.24
C LEU A 86 -39.30 -4.11 11.91
N LYS A 87 -38.37 -3.21 11.57
CA LYS A 87 -38.69 -1.85 11.10
C LYS A 87 -39.58 -1.86 9.85
N SER A 88 -39.25 -2.71 8.87
CA SER A 88 -40.04 -2.85 7.64
C SER A 88 -41.48 -3.30 7.92
N LEU A 89 -41.65 -4.31 8.80
CA LEU A 89 -42.97 -4.77 9.22
C LEU A 89 -43.76 -3.67 9.95
N LEU A 90 -43.09 -2.91 10.82
CA LEU A 90 -43.72 -1.79 11.52
C LEU A 90 -44.19 -0.71 10.54
N ASN A 91 -43.37 -0.36 9.55
CA ASN A 91 -43.74 0.61 8.52
C ASN A 91 -44.94 0.14 7.69
N TYR A 92 -44.97 -1.15 7.29
CA TYR A 92 -46.12 -1.73 6.60
C TYR A 92 -47.39 -1.67 7.45
N ARG A 93 -47.29 -2.00 8.74
CA ARG A 93 -48.43 -1.95 9.67
C ARG A 93 -48.91 -0.52 9.90
N PHE A 94 -47.98 0.43 10.01
CA PHE A 94 -48.29 1.85 10.12
C PHE A 94 -49.02 2.34 8.88
N LEU A 95 -48.50 2.04 7.68
CA LEU A 95 -49.12 2.40 6.42
C LEU A 95 -50.54 1.84 6.29
N THR A 96 -50.72 0.57 6.63
CA THR A 96 -52.04 -0.08 6.63
C THR A 96 -53.01 0.60 7.61
N LYS A 97 -52.54 0.99 8.80
CA LYS A 97 -53.38 1.70 9.77
C LYS A 97 -53.75 3.10 9.28
N THR A 98 -52.83 3.81 8.64
CA THR A 98 -53.10 5.15 8.09
C THR A 98 -54.11 5.12 6.95
N THR A 99 -54.02 4.14 6.04
CA THR A 99 -55.00 4.01 4.95
C THR A 99 -56.38 3.62 5.46
N GLN A 100 -56.46 2.72 6.45
CA GLN A 100 -57.72 2.38 7.12
C GLN A 100 -58.36 3.59 7.81
N GLN A 101 -57.56 4.40 8.51
CA GLN A 101 -58.05 5.62 9.16
C GLN A 101 -58.61 6.62 8.13
N GLN A 102 -57.90 6.82 7.02
CA GLN A 102 -58.35 7.71 5.95
C GLN A 102 -59.69 7.26 5.35
N ALA A 103 -59.90 5.95 5.16
CA ALA A 103 -61.17 5.43 4.67
C ALA A 103 -62.32 5.62 5.68
N LEU A 104 -62.04 5.49 6.99
CA LEU A 104 -63.02 5.76 8.04
C LEU A 104 -63.40 7.25 8.09
N ASP A 105 -62.44 8.15 7.94
CA ASP A 105 -62.69 9.59 7.90
C ASP A 105 -63.54 9.97 6.67
N GLN A 106 -63.28 9.38 5.50
CA GLN A 106 -64.11 9.57 4.30
C GLN A 106 -65.55 9.08 4.50
N MET A 107 -65.75 7.90 5.11
CA MET A 107 -67.10 7.41 5.42
C MET A 107 -67.80 8.29 6.46
N ARG A 108 -67.08 8.78 7.47
CA ARG A 108 -67.60 9.72 8.47
C ARG A 108 -68.06 11.03 7.83
N ASP A 109 -67.35 11.53 6.83
CA ASP A 109 -67.70 12.77 6.12
C ASP A 109 -68.91 12.61 5.16
N MET A 110 -69.17 11.38 4.70
CA MET A 110 -70.39 11.04 3.95
C MET A 110 -71.61 10.80 4.86
N MET A 111 -71.39 10.23 6.05
CA MET A 111 -72.44 9.90 7.03
C MET A 111 -72.86 11.08 7.92
N GLN A 112 -72.02 12.12 8.03
CA GLN A 112 -72.44 13.36 8.70
C GLN A 112 -73.55 14.03 7.89
N THR A 113 -74.70 14.21 8.53
CA THR A 113 -75.81 15.06 8.07
C THR A 113 -75.26 16.36 7.49
N PRO A 114 -75.78 16.83 6.34
CA PRO A 114 -75.26 18.03 5.71
C PRO A 114 -75.37 19.16 6.73
N SER A 115 -74.22 19.65 7.19
CA SER A 115 -74.19 20.75 8.14
C SER A 115 -74.95 21.93 7.56
N LEU A 116 -75.48 22.80 8.41
CA LEU A 116 -76.21 23.99 7.99
C LEU A 116 -75.41 24.88 7.01
N ALA A 117 -74.07 24.75 7.01
CA ALA A 117 -73.17 25.32 6.01
C ALA A 117 -73.30 24.66 4.62
N ARG A 118 -73.34 23.32 4.55
CA ARG A 118 -73.57 22.55 3.30
C ARG A 118 -74.94 22.85 2.70
N LEU A 119 -75.97 22.93 3.54
CA LEU A 119 -77.34 23.25 3.11
C LEU A 119 -77.44 24.71 2.60
N ARG A 120 -76.81 25.68 3.28
CA ARG A 120 -76.65 27.05 2.77
C ARG A 120 -75.93 27.07 1.42
N GLN A 121 -74.94 26.21 1.22
CA GLN A 121 -74.20 26.07 -0.03
C GLN A 121 -75.07 25.54 -1.19
N THR A 122 -76.10 24.75 -0.91
CA THR A 122 -77.12 24.32 -1.88
C THR A 122 -78.16 25.40 -2.17
N TYR A 123 -78.37 26.35 -1.24
CA TYR A 123 -79.31 27.48 -1.39
C TYR A 123 -78.65 28.77 -1.94
N LEU A 124 -77.32 28.83 -2.05
CA LEU A 124 -76.67 29.81 -2.91
C LEU A 124 -76.81 29.35 -4.37
N ASP A 125 -77.02 30.30 -5.28
CA ASP A 125 -76.98 30.03 -6.72
C ASP A 125 -75.69 29.25 -7.06
N PRO A 126 -75.78 28.05 -7.68
CA PRO A 126 -74.63 27.20 -7.95
C PRO A 126 -73.48 27.93 -8.65
N SER A 127 -73.80 28.90 -9.51
CA SER A 127 -72.82 29.72 -10.21
C SER A 127 -72.10 30.71 -9.27
N ILE A 128 -72.81 31.34 -8.33
CA ILE A 128 -72.21 32.23 -7.32
C ILE A 128 -71.29 31.45 -6.38
N ASN A 129 -71.70 30.26 -5.95
CA ASN A 129 -70.87 29.44 -5.06
C ASN A 129 -69.60 28.93 -5.77
N LEU A 130 -69.68 28.62 -7.08
CA LEU A 130 -68.51 28.26 -7.88
C LEU A 130 -67.52 29.43 -7.97
N ILE A 131 -67.99 30.63 -8.31
CA ILE A 131 -67.16 31.83 -8.42
C ILE A 131 -66.55 32.18 -7.05
N TYR A 132 -67.31 32.09 -5.97
CA TYR A 132 -66.81 32.36 -4.63
C TYR A 132 -65.76 31.33 -4.18
N GLY A 133 -65.94 30.05 -4.55
CA GLY A 133 -64.95 29.00 -4.35
C GLY A 133 -63.65 29.27 -5.09
N GLN A 134 -63.73 29.60 -6.38
CA GLN A 134 -62.59 29.97 -7.22
C GLN A 134 -61.87 31.20 -6.69
N MET A 135 -62.60 32.24 -6.28
CA MET A 135 -62.01 33.43 -5.66
C MET A 135 -61.28 33.11 -4.36
N ARG A 136 -61.83 32.25 -3.50
CA ARG A 136 -61.13 31.84 -2.26
C ARG A 136 -59.88 31.04 -2.55
N GLU A 137 -59.94 30.13 -3.52
CA GLU A 137 -58.79 29.34 -3.93
C GLU A 137 -57.69 30.23 -4.52
N GLU A 138 -58.06 31.21 -5.35
CA GLU A 138 -57.11 32.14 -5.97
C GLU A 138 -56.50 33.11 -4.94
N ILE A 139 -57.29 33.57 -3.96
CA ILE A 139 -56.79 34.34 -2.81
C ILE A 139 -55.82 33.49 -1.97
N GLU A 140 -56.15 32.22 -1.70
CA GLU A 140 -55.29 31.33 -0.91
C GLU A 140 -53.99 30.98 -1.66
N ASN A 141 -54.07 30.74 -2.97
CA ASN A 141 -52.90 30.51 -3.82
C ASN A 141 -52.00 31.75 -3.89
N SER A 142 -52.59 32.94 -4.05
CA SER A 142 -51.85 34.20 -4.03
C SER A 142 -51.20 34.45 -2.67
N ARG A 143 -51.90 34.13 -1.58
CA ARG A 143 -51.34 34.22 -0.22
C ARG A 143 -50.16 33.29 -0.01
N LYS A 144 -50.27 32.02 -0.42
CA LYS A 144 -49.16 31.05 -0.36
C LYS A 144 -47.96 31.52 -1.19
N ALA A 145 -48.18 31.98 -2.41
CA ALA A 145 -47.11 32.52 -3.24
C ALA A 145 -46.46 33.76 -2.60
N CYS A 146 -47.22 34.60 -1.92
CA CYS A 146 -46.70 35.74 -1.17
C CYS A 146 -45.87 35.29 0.05
N ASP A 147 -46.36 34.31 0.81
CA ASP A 147 -45.64 33.74 1.96
C ASP A 147 -44.35 33.03 1.52
N GLU A 148 -44.37 32.31 0.40
CA GLU A 148 -43.19 31.67 -0.23
C GLU A 148 -42.19 32.72 -0.71
N ALA A 149 -42.62 33.72 -1.48
CA ALA A 149 -41.75 34.82 -1.93
C ALA A 149 -41.20 35.63 -0.74
N GLN A 150 -41.96 35.79 0.35
CA GLN A 150 -41.48 36.44 1.57
C GLN A 150 -40.46 35.55 2.31
N ASN A 151 -40.67 34.23 2.35
CA ASN A 151 -39.73 33.29 2.94
C ASN A 151 -38.43 33.21 2.13
N GLU A 152 -38.52 33.21 0.82
CA GLU A 152 -37.36 33.36 -0.06
C GLU A 152 -36.68 34.70 0.20
N LEU A 153 -37.40 35.83 0.16
CA LEU A 153 -36.80 37.13 0.45
C LEU A 153 -36.12 37.16 1.83
N ARG A 154 -36.66 36.49 2.85
CA ARG A 154 -36.01 36.31 4.16
C ARG A 154 -34.78 35.41 4.10
N ALA A 155 -34.78 34.39 3.25
CA ALA A 155 -33.59 33.57 2.98
C ALA A 155 -32.50 34.35 2.23
N TRP A 156 -32.89 35.26 1.33
CA TRP A 156 -32.01 36.16 0.60
C TRP A 156 -31.53 37.35 1.44
N GLN A 157 -32.34 37.81 2.40
CA GLN A 157 -31.96 38.79 3.40
C GLN A 157 -31.08 38.13 4.44
N PHE A 158 -29.79 38.02 4.10
CA PHE A 158 -28.70 37.73 5.02
C PHE A 158 -28.67 38.79 6.13
N THR A 159 -29.54 38.63 7.11
CA THR A 159 -29.71 39.61 8.19
C THR A 159 -28.62 39.32 9.20
N ALA A 160 -27.75 40.30 9.47
CA ALA A 160 -26.60 40.16 10.37
C ALA A 160 -26.97 39.65 11.78
N ASP A 161 -28.25 39.80 12.20
CA ASP A 161 -28.76 39.32 13.49
C ASP A 161 -29.41 37.93 13.47
N SER A 162 -29.60 37.32 12.30
CA SER A 162 -30.12 35.96 12.20
C SER A 162 -29.12 34.96 12.78
N LYS A 163 -29.54 34.18 13.78
CA LYS A 163 -28.73 33.12 14.40
C LYS A 163 -28.15 32.15 13.36
N THR A 164 -28.91 31.87 12.30
CA THR A 164 -28.49 31.01 11.19
C THR A 164 -27.41 31.68 10.33
N GLY A 165 -27.57 32.97 10.00
CA GLY A 165 -26.59 33.75 9.24
C GLY A 165 -25.26 33.90 10.00
N LYS A 166 -25.31 34.15 11.32
CA LYS A 166 -24.12 34.20 12.19
C LYS A 166 -23.37 32.86 12.20
N MET A 167 -24.09 31.74 12.29
CA MET A 167 -23.47 30.41 12.26
C MET A 167 -22.82 30.10 10.91
N LEU A 168 -23.48 30.46 9.80
CA LEU A 168 -22.92 30.26 8.46
C LEU A 168 -21.66 31.10 8.26
N MET A 169 -21.68 32.38 8.66
CA MET A 169 -20.50 33.25 8.60
C MET A 169 -19.35 32.75 9.46
N ALA A 170 -19.63 32.21 10.66
CA ALA A 170 -18.59 31.59 11.49
C ALA A 170 -17.97 30.37 10.81
N ARG A 171 -18.76 29.54 10.12
CA ARG A 171 -18.25 28.41 9.32
C ARG A 171 -17.44 28.87 8.13
N CYS A 172 -17.91 29.88 7.37
CA CYS A 172 -17.16 30.46 6.26
C CYS A 172 -15.81 31.03 6.73
N LYS A 173 -15.79 31.72 7.88
CA LYS A 173 -14.56 32.25 8.48
C LYS A 173 -13.59 31.12 8.86
N LYS A 174 -14.09 30.05 9.48
CA LYS A 174 -13.29 28.86 9.83
C LYS A 174 -12.70 28.19 8.59
N LEU A 175 -13.49 28.03 7.52
CA LEU A 175 -13.02 27.46 6.26
C LEU A 175 -11.96 28.33 5.58
N LEU A 176 -12.09 29.66 5.62
CA LEU A 176 -11.07 30.57 5.12
C LEU A 176 -9.76 30.44 5.90
N GLU A 177 -9.84 30.34 7.23
CA GLU A 177 -8.68 30.14 8.09
C GLU A 177 -8.00 28.78 7.85
N GLU A 178 -8.78 27.71 7.71
CA GLU A 178 -8.27 26.38 7.34
C GLU A 178 -7.60 26.39 5.97
N ASN A 179 -8.19 27.05 4.98
CA ASN A 179 -7.59 27.20 3.65
C ASN A 179 -6.30 28.04 3.69
N GLU A 180 -6.24 29.09 4.52
CA GLU A 180 -5.01 29.87 4.70
C GLU A 180 -3.91 29.02 5.35
N GLN A 181 -4.25 28.20 6.35
CA GLN A 181 -3.30 27.28 6.98
C GLN A 181 -2.80 26.20 6.01
N LEU A 182 -3.70 25.62 5.20
CA LEU A 182 -3.31 24.69 4.14
C LEU A 182 -2.39 25.38 3.13
N GLY A 183 -2.71 26.62 2.73
CA GLY A 183 -1.84 27.45 1.89
C GLY A 183 -0.45 27.64 2.48
N LYS A 184 -0.34 27.88 3.79
CA LYS A 184 0.94 28.01 4.52
C LYS A 184 1.72 26.70 4.61
N ILE A 185 1.04 25.56 4.77
CA ILE A 185 1.68 24.23 4.80
C ILE A 185 2.17 23.86 3.39
N VAL A 186 1.37 24.15 2.35
CA VAL A 186 1.74 23.93 0.95
C VAL A 186 2.88 24.86 0.53
N SER A 187 2.82 26.13 0.94
CA SER A 187 3.92 27.08 0.76
C SER A 187 5.05 26.87 1.77
N SER A 188 4.97 25.86 2.64
CA SER A 188 6.02 25.66 3.64
C SER A 188 7.29 25.19 2.93
N ASP A 189 8.39 25.85 3.26
CA ASP A 189 9.72 25.55 2.72
C ASP A 189 10.13 24.08 2.90
N ASN A 190 9.48 23.34 3.80
CA ASN A 190 9.79 21.94 4.05
C ASN A 190 9.41 21.04 2.87
N VAL A 191 8.29 21.30 2.18
CA VAL A 191 7.90 20.52 0.99
C VAL A 191 8.89 20.77 -0.14
N ALA A 192 9.21 22.03 -0.42
CA ALA A 192 10.19 22.40 -1.44
C ALA A 192 11.61 21.86 -1.13
N LYS A 193 12.02 21.85 0.14
CA LYS A 193 13.30 21.25 0.57
C LYS A 193 13.32 19.74 0.33
N LEU A 194 12.27 19.03 0.74
CA LEU A 194 12.18 17.58 0.52
C LEU A 194 12.15 17.24 -0.97
N GLU A 195 11.45 18.02 -1.79
CA GLU A 195 11.45 17.86 -3.26
C GLU A 195 12.85 18.07 -3.86
N SER A 196 13.58 19.11 -3.40
CA SER A 196 14.97 19.35 -3.82
C SER A 196 15.91 18.23 -3.39
N GLU A 197 15.74 17.68 -2.18
CA GLU A 197 16.56 16.59 -1.66
C GLU A 197 16.32 15.29 -2.44
N ILE A 198 15.05 14.98 -2.76
CA ILE A 198 14.68 13.86 -3.62
C ILE A 198 15.29 14.02 -5.02
N ALA A 199 15.25 15.23 -5.60
CA ALA A 199 15.86 15.50 -6.90
C ALA A 199 17.38 15.28 -6.88
N LEU A 200 18.07 15.73 -5.82
CA LEU A 200 19.50 15.50 -5.64
C LEU A 200 19.82 14.00 -5.50
N GLN A 201 19.03 13.27 -4.72
CA GLN A 201 19.21 11.84 -4.52
C GLN A 201 19.03 11.06 -5.82
N ASN A 202 18.04 11.40 -6.65
CA ASN A 202 17.86 10.79 -7.96
C ASN A 202 19.06 11.02 -8.88
N ARG A 203 19.65 12.22 -8.85
CA ARG A 203 20.86 12.52 -9.61
C ARG A 203 22.06 11.70 -9.12
N LEU A 204 22.22 11.54 -7.82
CA LEU A 204 23.28 10.70 -7.25
C LEU A 204 23.11 9.24 -7.68
N ILE A 205 21.89 8.71 -7.64
CA ILE A 205 21.58 7.35 -8.10
C ILE A 205 21.91 7.20 -9.59
N SER A 206 21.56 8.19 -10.42
CA SER A 206 21.91 8.18 -11.85
C SER A 206 23.42 8.10 -12.04
N ASN A 207 24.18 9.00 -11.39
CA ASN A 207 25.63 9.02 -11.52
C ASN A 207 26.28 7.69 -11.07
N ILE A 208 25.75 7.04 -10.02
CA ILE A 208 26.25 5.74 -9.57
C ILE A 208 25.98 4.66 -10.62
N LYS A 209 24.80 4.69 -11.25
CA LYS A 209 24.48 3.76 -12.33
C LYS A 209 25.38 3.98 -13.55
N ASP A 210 25.64 5.23 -13.92
CA ASP A 210 26.54 5.57 -15.03
C ASP A 210 27.97 5.10 -14.72
N ALA A 211 28.48 5.35 -13.51
CA ALA A 211 29.79 4.86 -13.09
C ALA A 211 29.84 3.32 -13.04
N GLN A 212 28.76 2.65 -12.62
CA GLN A 212 28.67 1.20 -12.66
C GLN A 212 28.79 0.68 -14.08
N THR A 213 28.08 1.28 -15.05
CA THR A 213 28.17 0.87 -16.45
C THR A 213 29.57 1.07 -17.01
N ASP A 214 30.24 2.17 -16.65
CA ASP A 214 31.64 2.42 -17.05
C ASP A 214 32.58 1.33 -16.49
N TYR A 215 32.38 0.90 -15.24
CA TYR A 215 33.17 -0.18 -14.65
C TYR A 215 32.87 -1.55 -15.28
N GLU A 216 31.63 -1.82 -15.66
CA GLU A 216 31.26 -3.04 -16.39
C GLU A 216 31.91 -3.09 -17.78
N GLU A 217 31.99 -1.95 -18.48
CA GLU A 217 32.73 -1.86 -19.75
C GLU A 217 34.23 -2.13 -19.57
N ILE A 218 34.85 -1.53 -18.55
CA ILE A 218 36.27 -1.78 -18.24
C ILE A 218 36.51 -3.26 -17.88
N MET A 219 35.60 -3.89 -17.15
CA MET A 219 35.70 -5.31 -16.82
C MET A 219 35.68 -6.18 -18.08
N LEU A 220 34.76 -5.90 -19.01
CA LEU A 220 34.67 -6.60 -20.29
C LEU A 220 35.98 -6.47 -21.09
N ASP A 221 36.56 -5.27 -21.14
CA ASP A 221 37.84 -5.02 -21.79
C ASP A 221 39.00 -5.78 -21.12
N MET A 222 38.98 -5.91 -19.79
CA MET A 222 39.98 -6.73 -19.09
C MET A 222 39.84 -8.21 -19.39
N ASP A 223 38.62 -8.75 -19.45
CA ASP A 223 38.37 -10.15 -19.79
C ASP A 223 38.83 -10.47 -21.22
N THR A 224 38.52 -9.60 -22.19
CA THR A 224 38.98 -9.78 -23.57
C THR A 224 40.51 -9.73 -23.69
N ASN A 225 41.17 -8.83 -22.95
CA ASN A 225 42.63 -8.78 -22.89
C ASN A 225 43.23 -10.01 -22.19
N MET A 226 42.58 -10.52 -21.15
CA MET A 226 42.99 -11.74 -20.46
C MET A 226 42.92 -12.95 -21.39
N ASP A 227 41.84 -13.08 -22.16
CA ASP A 227 41.68 -14.13 -23.18
C ASP A 227 42.77 -14.02 -24.26
N ALA A 228 43.05 -12.82 -24.75
CA ALA A 228 44.11 -12.59 -25.73
C ALA A 228 45.49 -12.99 -25.17
N MET A 229 45.81 -12.60 -23.94
CA MET A 229 47.07 -12.96 -23.28
C MET A 229 47.16 -14.47 -23.00
N SER A 230 46.06 -15.10 -22.56
CA SER A 230 45.96 -16.54 -22.34
C SER A 230 46.24 -17.33 -23.63
N ASN A 231 45.66 -16.89 -24.75
CA ASN A 231 45.91 -17.47 -26.07
C ASN A 231 47.38 -17.31 -26.50
N ALA A 232 47.98 -16.13 -26.29
CA ALA A 232 49.39 -15.90 -26.58
C ALA A 232 50.31 -16.79 -25.72
N LEU A 233 49.99 -16.96 -24.44
CA LEU A 233 50.74 -17.82 -23.53
C LEU A 233 50.66 -19.30 -23.95
N LEU A 234 49.48 -19.76 -24.36
CA LEU A 234 49.30 -21.12 -24.87
C LEU A 234 50.12 -21.37 -26.14
N HIS A 235 50.16 -20.39 -27.05
CA HIS A 235 51.00 -20.45 -28.23
C HIS A 235 52.49 -20.56 -27.89
N MET A 236 52.99 -19.72 -26.96
CA MET A 236 54.38 -19.80 -26.51
C MET A 236 54.70 -21.13 -25.81
N ARG A 237 53.79 -21.65 -25.00
CA ARG A 237 53.92 -22.98 -24.38
C ARG A 237 54.03 -24.09 -25.42
N HIS A 238 53.24 -24.01 -26.50
CA HIS A 238 53.30 -24.95 -27.61
C HIS A 238 54.67 -24.91 -28.31
N GLN A 239 55.15 -23.71 -28.65
CA GLN A 239 56.48 -23.54 -29.27
C GLN A 239 57.61 -24.07 -28.38
N LEU A 240 57.56 -23.81 -27.07
CA LEU A 240 58.54 -24.34 -26.12
C LEU A 240 58.52 -25.86 -26.07
N SER A 241 57.32 -26.48 -26.07
CA SER A 241 57.17 -27.94 -26.11
C SER A 241 57.76 -28.54 -27.38
N GLU A 242 57.52 -27.89 -28.53
CA GLU A 242 58.05 -28.34 -29.82
C GLU A 242 59.58 -28.23 -29.88
N SER A 243 60.15 -27.13 -29.38
CA SER A 243 61.60 -26.97 -29.28
C SER A 243 62.24 -28.03 -28.37
N HIS A 244 61.65 -28.29 -27.19
CA HIS A 244 62.12 -29.37 -26.30
C HIS A 244 62.04 -30.76 -26.96
N ARG A 245 60.96 -31.03 -27.72
CA ARG A 245 60.83 -32.27 -28.49
C ARG A 245 61.95 -32.39 -29.52
N GLN A 246 62.26 -31.32 -30.25
CA GLN A 246 63.30 -31.33 -31.26
C GLN A 246 64.69 -31.53 -30.66
N ILE A 247 64.99 -30.88 -29.52
CA ILE A 247 66.21 -31.11 -28.75
C ILE A 247 66.30 -32.59 -28.32
N SER A 248 65.19 -33.17 -27.85
CA SER A 248 65.16 -34.57 -27.42
C SER A 248 65.48 -35.52 -28.57
N LEU A 249 64.90 -35.29 -29.76
CA LEU A 249 65.18 -36.08 -30.96
C LEU A 249 66.66 -35.97 -31.40
N LEU A 250 67.21 -34.75 -31.42
CA LEU A 250 68.62 -34.52 -31.76
C LEU A 250 69.58 -35.15 -30.74
N ASN A 251 69.22 -35.16 -29.45
CA ASN A 251 69.98 -35.83 -28.41
C ASN A 251 69.98 -37.35 -28.59
N GLU A 252 68.84 -37.94 -28.92
CA GLU A 252 68.72 -39.36 -29.21
C GLU A 252 69.53 -39.75 -30.47
N GLU A 253 69.46 -38.96 -31.53
CA GLU A 253 70.27 -39.16 -32.74
C GLU A 253 71.77 -39.05 -32.42
N ASN A 254 72.19 -38.03 -31.66
CA ASN A 254 73.58 -37.91 -31.20
C ASN A 254 74.02 -39.13 -30.39
N ALA A 255 73.16 -39.68 -29.52
CA ALA A 255 73.47 -40.88 -28.77
C ALA A 255 73.61 -42.12 -29.69
N ARG A 256 72.74 -42.25 -30.70
CA ARG A 256 72.83 -43.33 -31.72
C ARG A 256 74.10 -43.21 -32.55
N LEU A 257 74.49 -42.00 -32.96
CA LEU A 257 75.74 -41.76 -33.68
C LEU A 257 76.96 -42.06 -32.81
N LYS A 258 76.98 -41.63 -31.54
CA LYS A 258 78.07 -41.94 -30.60
C LYS A 258 78.25 -43.45 -30.41
N THR A 259 77.16 -44.19 -30.24
CA THR A 259 77.19 -45.65 -30.09
C THR A 259 77.63 -46.36 -31.39
N PHE A 260 77.24 -45.85 -32.56
CA PHE A 260 77.73 -46.33 -33.86
C PHE A 260 79.23 -46.07 -34.06
N CYS A 261 79.75 -44.93 -33.63
CA CYS A 261 81.18 -44.63 -33.68
C CYS A 261 82.00 -45.52 -32.73
N GLN A 262 81.49 -45.80 -31.53
CA GLN A 262 82.16 -46.67 -30.56
C GLN A 262 82.23 -48.14 -31.03
N SER A 263 81.20 -48.62 -31.73
CA SER A 263 81.21 -49.98 -32.30
C SER A 263 82.19 -50.12 -33.47
N THR A 264 82.44 -49.04 -34.24
CA THR A 264 83.46 -49.03 -35.30
C THR A 264 84.89 -48.86 -34.77
N THR A 265 85.11 -48.21 -33.63
CA THR A 265 86.46 -48.16 -33.02
C THR A 265 86.86 -49.49 -32.37
N ASN A 266 85.89 -50.25 -31.85
CA ASN A 266 86.15 -51.56 -31.24
C ASN A 266 86.54 -52.65 -32.26
N THR A 267 86.28 -52.46 -33.56
CA THR A 267 86.74 -53.37 -34.63
C THR A 267 88.13 -53.01 -35.17
N LEU A 268 88.72 -51.88 -34.75
CA LEU A 268 90.03 -51.38 -35.21
C LEU A 268 91.14 -51.44 -34.14
N ASN A 269 90.82 -51.73 -32.88
CA ASN A 269 91.81 -51.85 -31.79
C ASN A 269 92.06 -53.30 -31.36
N THR A 270 92.83 -54.04 -32.16
CA THR A 270 93.97 -54.82 -31.64
C THR A 270 95.23 -54.09 -32.08
N PRO A 271 96.10 -53.56 -31.19
CA PRO A 271 97.19 -54.39 -30.64
C PRO A 271 97.80 -53.92 -29.30
N ASN A 272 98.66 -54.78 -28.74
CA ASN A 272 99.79 -54.55 -27.82
C ASN A 272 100.11 -53.12 -27.34
N GLY A 273 100.28 -52.98 -26.02
CA GLY A 273 101.56 -52.50 -25.46
C GLY A 273 101.62 -51.13 -24.75
N ILE A 274 101.70 -51.20 -23.41
CA ILE A 274 102.60 -50.44 -22.51
C ILE A 274 102.32 -48.92 -22.25
N SER A 275 101.65 -48.70 -21.10
CA SER A 275 101.94 -47.81 -19.94
C SER A 275 102.51 -46.38 -20.01
N LEU A 276 102.20 -45.66 -18.92
CA LEU A 276 102.67 -44.36 -18.37
C LEU A 276 101.88 -43.14 -18.84
N SER A 277 101.44 -42.23 -17.97
CA SER A 277 101.70 -41.99 -16.56
C SER A 277 100.55 -41.18 -15.97
N ASP A 278 100.26 -41.45 -14.71
CA ASP A 278 99.08 -41.01 -13.98
C ASP A 278 99.23 -39.60 -13.37
N SER A 279 98.05 -39.00 -13.12
CA SER A 279 97.74 -37.91 -12.18
C SER A 279 97.97 -36.44 -12.58
N PRO A 280 97.25 -35.49 -11.93
CA PRO A 280 95.82 -35.52 -11.58
C PRO A 280 95.11 -34.15 -11.76
N LEU A 281 93.77 -34.14 -11.88
CA LEU A 281 92.83 -33.26 -11.16
C LEU A 281 91.38 -33.61 -11.54
#